data_AF-A0A957INS4-F1
#
_entry.id   AF-A0A957INS4-F1
#
_cell.length_a   1.000
_cell.length_b   1.000
_cell.length_c   1.000
_cell.angle_alpha   90.00
_cell.angle_beta   90.00
_cell.angle_gamma   90.00
#
_symmetry.space_group_name_H-M   'P 1'
#
loop_
_entity.id
_entity.type
_entity.pdbx_description
1 polymer ?
#
loop_
_entity_poly.entity_id
_entity_poly.type
_entity_poly.pdbx_seq_one_letter_code
_entity_poly.pdbx_strand_id
1 'polypeptide(L)'
;MKQLYSLRKDILMVAGFLFLPLLLLGSVTLGNQTMLPVDNLFQWQPWQSAAAELGVTQPQNGLLTDLLIENFAWKRFAVDSIKAGDVPLWNPYLFAGMPFLATGQHGMLYPFSWLFFLMPIPKAYGWYALSQLWLAGTLMYVYGRIL
;
A
#
# COMPACT_ATOMS: atom_id res chain seq x y z
N MET A 1 -17.79 -37.12 -7.41
CA MET A 1 -17.32 -36.91 -6.01
C MET A 1 -15.84 -36.53 -5.88
N LYS A 2 -14.88 -37.14 -6.59
CA LYS A 2 -13.43 -36.78 -6.51
C LYS A 2 -13.12 -35.31 -6.85
N GLN A 3 -13.77 -34.74 -7.87
CA GLN A 3 -13.60 -33.33 -8.29
C GLN A 3 -14.07 -32.32 -7.23
N LEU A 4 -15.17 -32.61 -6.54
CA LEU A 4 -15.65 -31.80 -5.41
C LEU A 4 -14.69 -31.84 -4.21
N TYR A 5 -13.98 -32.96 -4.01
CA TYR A 5 -13.03 -33.11 -2.92
C TYR A 5 -11.72 -32.35 -3.18
N SER A 6 -11.25 -32.27 -4.43
CA SER A 6 -10.09 -31.44 -4.76
C SER A 6 -10.40 -29.96 -4.61
N LEU A 7 -11.58 -29.51 -5.08
CA LEU A 7 -12.00 -28.12 -5.00
C LEU A 7 -12.07 -27.61 -3.55
N ARG A 8 -12.57 -28.44 -2.61
CA ARG A 8 -12.58 -28.10 -1.19
C ARG A 8 -11.17 -27.85 -0.64
N LYS A 9 -10.19 -28.66 -1.02
CA LYS A 9 -8.80 -28.49 -0.58
C LYS A 9 -8.17 -27.24 -1.19
N ASP A 10 -8.43 -27.00 -2.47
CA ASP A 10 -7.92 -25.81 -3.17
C ASP A 10 -8.45 -24.53 -2.50
N ILE A 11 -9.76 -24.47 -2.18
CA ILE A 11 -10.37 -23.35 -1.45
C ILE A 11 -9.72 -23.15 -0.07
N LEU A 12 -9.51 -24.24 0.69
CA LEU A 12 -8.87 -24.16 2.00
C LEU A 12 -7.43 -23.61 1.91
N MET A 13 -6.68 -23.98 0.88
CA MET A 13 -5.34 -23.45 0.64
C MET A 13 -5.38 -21.97 0.32
N VAL A 14 -6.23 -21.54 -0.61
CA VAL A 14 -6.40 -20.11 -0.97
C VAL A 14 -6.83 -19.28 0.24
N ALA A 15 -7.75 -19.80 1.05
CA ALA A 15 -8.18 -19.17 2.30
C ALA A 15 -7.03 -19.11 3.32
N GLY A 16 -6.22 -20.16 3.43
CA GLY A 16 -5.02 -20.17 4.27
C GLY A 16 -4.00 -19.12 3.85
N PHE A 17 -3.75 -18.97 2.54
CA PHE A 17 -2.86 -17.94 2.00
C PHE A 17 -3.39 -16.52 2.18
N LEU A 18 -4.69 -16.34 2.40
CA LEU A 18 -5.25 -15.04 2.79
C LEU A 18 -5.13 -14.84 4.31
N PHE A 19 -5.48 -15.87 5.09
CA PHE A 19 -5.54 -15.81 6.53
C PHE A 19 -4.18 -15.51 7.17
N LEU A 20 -3.10 -16.15 6.70
CA LEU A 20 -1.77 -15.95 7.29
C LEU A 20 -1.24 -14.51 7.12
N PRO A 21 -1.22 -13.90 5.92
CA PRO A 21 -0.89 -12.49 5.75
C PRO A 21 -1.86 -11.56 6.47
N LEU A 22 -3.15 -11.89 6.55
CA LEU A 22 -4.14 -11.08 7.28
C LEU A 22 -3.86 -11.06 8.78
N LEU A 23 -3.43 -12.18 9.34
CA LEU A 23 -3.01 -12.25 10.74
C LEU A 23 -1.74 -11.41 10.98
N LEU A 24 -0.77 -11.48 10.07
CA LEU A 24 0.48 -10.71 10.15
C LEU A 24 0.25 -9.20 9.99
N LEU A 25 -0.57 -8.81 9.03
CA LEU A 25 -0.84 -7.41 8.67
C LEU A 25 -2.16 -6.91 9.28
N GLY A 26 -2.74 -7.64 10.23
CA GLY A 26 -4.05 -7.35 10.79
C GLY A 26 -4.13 -5.95 11.41
N SER A 27 -3.05 -5.52 12.07
CA SER A 27 -2.99 -4.21 12.73
C SER A 27 -3.00 -3.03 11.76
N VAL A 28 -2.44 -3.19 10.55
CA VAL A 28 -2.36 -2.16 9.51
C VAL A 28 -3.49 -2.26 8.45
N THR A 29 -4.23 -3.36 8.44
CA THR A 29 -5.38 -3.58 7.53
C THR A 29 -6.69 -3.31 8.25
N LEU A 30 -7.02 -4.16 9.22
CA LEU A 30 -8.25 -4.11 10.01
C LEU A 30 -8.11 -3.14 11.19
N GLY A 31 -6.93 -3.09 11.79
CA GLY A 31 -6.61 -2.21 12.91
C GLY A 31 -6.45 -0.73 12.52
N ASN A 32 -5.98 0.06 13.47
CA ASN A 32 -5.84 1.51 13.36
C ASN A 32 -4.40 1.95 13.08
N GLN A 33 -3.49 1.02 12.82
CA GLN A 33 -2.11 1.35 12.43
C GLN A 33 -2.01 1.56 10.91
N THR A 34 -0.91 2.15 10.47
CA THR A 34 -0.59 2.33 9.05
C THR A 34 0.76 1.68 8.75
N MET A 35 0.95 1.25 7.51
CA MET A 35 2.23 0.75 7.02
C MET A 35 3.19 1.89 6.62
N LEU A 36 2.71 3.13 6.61
CA LEU A 36 3.55 4.30 6.35
C LEU A 36 4.56 4.51 7.49
N PRO A 37 5.84 4.79 7.18
CA PRO A 37 6.87 5.09 8.17
C PRO A 37 6.74 6.54 8.65
N VAL A 38 5.64 6.83 9.35
CA VAL A 38 5.28 8.20 9.80
C VAL A 38 6.27 8.76 10.83
N ASP A 39 6.97 7.88 11.53
CA ASP A 39 8.09 8.20 12.42
C ASP A 39 9.25 8.87 11.67
N ASN A 40 9.42 8.60 10.37
CA ASN A 40 10.47 9.23 9.56
C ASN A 40 10.29 10.75 9.41
N LEU A 41 9.10 11.32 9.66
CA LEU A 41 8.89 12.79 9.65
C LEU A 41 9.68 13.49 10.74
N PHE A 42 9.85 12.84 11.89
CA PHE A 42 10.50 13.41 13.07
C PHE A 42 12.01 13.58 12.90
N GLN A 43 12.57 13.15 11.76
CA GLN A 43 13.97 13.40 11.41
C GLN A 43 14.25 14.87 11.09
N TRP A 44 13.23 15.64 10.69
CA TRP A 44 13.40 17.03 10.27
C TRP A 44 12.36 17.96 10.89
N GLN A 45 12.70 19.25 10.94
CA GLN A 45 11.77 20.29 11.35
C GLN A 45 10.63 20.45 10.31
N PRO A 46 9.41 20.83 10.74
CA PRO A 46 9.03 21.20 12.11
C PRO A 46 8.68 20.00 13.02
N TRP A 47 8.51 18.79 12.49
CA TRP A 47 8.03 17.65 13.29
C TRP A 47 9.03 17.23 14.36
N GLN A 48 10.33 17.35 14.08
CA GLN A 48 11.40 17.03 15.04
C GLN A 48 11.24 17.74 16.39
N SER A 49 10.71 18.98 16.45
CA SER A 49 10.51 19.68 17.72
C SER A 49 9.46 19.00 18.62
N ALA A 50 8.51 18.26 18.04
CA ALA A 50 7.47 17.53 18.77
C ALA A 50 7.81 16.06 19.01
N ALA A 51 8.99 15.59 18.58
CA ALA A 51 9.37 14.17 18.64
C ALA A 51 9.36 13.61 20.07
N ALA A 52 9.94 14.36 21.01
CA ALA A 52 10.01 13.96 22.42
C ALA A 52 8.62 13.88 23.07
N GLU A 53 7.72 14.80 22.75
CA GLU A 53 6.34 14.83 23.28
C GLU A 53 5.52 13.63 22.80
N LEU A 54 5.76 13.19 21.56
CA LEU A 54 5.09 12.05 20.93
C LEU A 54 5.82 10.71 21.17
N GLY A 55 6.87 10.71 21.99
CA GLY A 55 7.62 9.50 22.33
C GLY A 55 8.45 8.93 21.17
N VAL A 56 8.74 9.73 20.15
CA VAL A 56 9.56 9.33 19.00
C VAL A 56 11.01 9.74 19.26
N THR A 57 11.90 8.77 19.43
CA THR A 57 13.34 9.03 19.65
C THR A 57 14.13 8.98 18.35
N GLN A 58 13.90 7.95 17.54
CA GLN A 58 14.54 7.75 16.24
C GLN A 58 13.63 6.92 15.33
N PRO A 59 13.72 7.10 14.00
CA PRO A 59 12.96 6.29 13.06
C PRO A 59 13.35 4.82 13.14
N GLN A 60 12.37 3.93 13.03
CA GLN A 60 12.59 2.48 12.99
C GLN A 60 13.33 2.08 11.72
N ASN A 61 13.01 2.71 10.58
CA ASN A 61 13.70 2.49 9.32
C ASN A 61 13.76 3.78 8.48
N GLY A 62 14.81 4.56 8.69
CA GLY A 62 15.05 5.81 7.96
C GLY A 62 15.22 5.65 6.44
N LEU A 63 15.47 4.43 5.94
CA LEU A 63 15.63 4.17 4.50
C LEU A 63 14.30 4.19 3.73
N LEU A 64 13.16 4.11 4.42
CA LEU A 64 11.82 4.08 3.80
C LEU A 64 11.17 5.47 3.70
N THR A 65 11.95 6.54 3.78
CA THR A 65 11.41 7.90 3.88
C THR A 65 10.66 8.32 2.61
N ASP A 66 11.14 7.89 1.44
CA ASP A 66 10.51 8.09 0.12
C ASP A 66 9.06 7.61 0.07
N LEU A 67 8.71 6.57 0.84
CA LEU A 67 7.34 6.08 0.93
C LEU A 67 6.37 7.15 1.47
N LEU A 68 6.88 8.06 2.31
CA LEU A 68 6.10 9.11 2.95
C LEU A 68 6.26 10.48 2.28
N ILE A 69 7.49 10.92 1.98
CA ILE A 69 7.70 12.28 1.45
C ILE A 69 7.42 12.39 -0.04
N GLU A 70 7.41 11.28 -0.76
CA GLU A 70 7.22 11.24 -2.22
C GLU A 70 5.97 10.43 -2.59
N ASN A 71 5.97 9.13 -2.28
CA ASN A 71 4.91 8.23 -2.72
C ASN A 71 3.54 8.60 -2.14
N PHE A 72 3.46 8.89 -0.83
CA PHE A 72 2.21 9.34 -0.22
C PHE A 72 1.71 10.65 -0.85
N ALA A 73 2.60 11.61 -1.11
CA ALA A 73 2.25 12.88 -1.75
C ALA A 73 1.69 12.65 -3.16
N TRP A 74 2.29 11.76 -3.95
CA TRP A 74 1.77 11.39 -5.26
C TRP A 74 0.42 10.67 -5.19
N LYS A 75 0.24 9.74 -4.24
CA LYS A 75 -1.07 9.10 -4.03
C LYS A 75 -2.13 10.13 -3.64
N ARG A 76 -1.76 11.09 -2.80
CA ARG A 76 -2.66 12.17 -2.38
C ARG A 76 -3.06 13.06 -3.55
N PHE A 77 -2.10 13.54 -4.33
CA PHE A 77 -2.34 14.34 -5.53
C PHE A 77 -3.25 13.60 -6.54
N ALA A 78 -2.98 12.33 -6.79
CA ALA A 78 -3.80 11.51 -7.67
C ALA A 78 -5.24 11.37 -7.17
N VAL A 79 -5.41 11.02 -5.89
CA VAL A 79 -6.74 10.86 -5.29
C VAL A 79 -7.52 12.17 -5.30
N ASP A 80 -6.89 13.27 -4.93
CA ASP A 80 -7.53 14.58 -4.90
C ASP A 80 -7.90 15.07 -6.31
N SER A 81 -7.04 14.84 -7.31
CA SER A 81 -7.34 15.17 -8.72
C SER A 81 -8.54 14.39 -9.25
N ILE A 82 -8.55 13.06 -9.06
CA ILE A 82 -9.65 12.20 -9.52
C ILE A 82 -10.97 12.58 -8.82
N LYS A 83 -10.91 12.92 -7.52
CA LYS A 83 -12.08 13.42 -6.77
C LYS A 83 -12.59 14.77 -7.28
N ALA A 84 -11.72 15.61 -7.82
CA ALA A 84 -12.09 16.86 -8.47
C ALA A 84 -12.66 16.66 -9.89
N GLY A 85 -12.65 15.44 -10.42
CA GLY A 85 -13.08 15.13 -11.79
C GLY A 85 -11.98 15.25 -12.84
N ASP A 86 -10.73 15.47 -12.40
CA ASP A 86 -9.58 15.67 -13.27
C ASP A 86 -8.75 14.39 -13.40
N VAL A 87 -8.33 14.08 -14.62
CA VAL A 87 -7.29 13.07 -14.85
C VAL A 87 -5.93 13.73 -14.58
N PRO A 88 -5.12 13.24 -13.63
CA PRO A 88 -3.86 13.89 -13.24
C PRO A 88 -2.77 13.68 -14.30
N LEU A 89 -2.86 14.39 -15.42
CA LEU A 89 -1.88 14.32 -16.50
C LEU A 89 -0.64 15.18 -16.21
N TRP A 90 -0.81 16.27 -15.45
CA TRP A 90 0.22 17.25 -15.15
C TRP A 90 0.25 17.54 -13.65
N ASN A 91 1.43 17.49 -13.03
CA ASN A 91 1.63 17.88 -11.64
C ASN A 91 2.24 19.28 -11.59
N PRO A 92 1.49 20.32 -11.17
CA PRO A 92 1.98 21.69 -11.09
C PRO A 92 2.87 21.96 -9.87
N TYR A 93 2.89 21.06 -8.89
CA TYR A 93 3.58 21.24 -7.61
C TYR A 93 5.06 20.85 -7.63
N LEU A 94 5.52 20.20 -8.71
CA LEU A 94 6.90 19.78 -8.87
C LEU A 94 7.59 20.61 -9.94
N PHE A 95 8.75 21.17 -9.59
CA PHE A 95 9.53 22.07 -10.46
C PHE A 95 8.70 23.28 -10.93
N ALA A 96 8.58 23.48 -12.24
CA ALA A 96 7.68 24.46 -12.87
C ALA A 96 6.47 23.75 -13.53
N GLY A 97 6.14 22.56 -13.04
CA GLY A 97 5.22 21.62 -13.65
C GLY A 97 5.94 20.49 -14.38
N MET A 98 5.39 19.28 -14.28
CA MET A 98 5.88 18.12 -15.01
C MET A 98 4.74 17.15 -15.37
N PRO A 99 4.91 16.30 -16.41
CA PRO A 99 3.99 15.21 -16.66
C PRO A 99 3.87 14.34 -15.42
N PHE A 100 2.63 14.00 -15.01
CA PHE A 100 2.40 13.10 -13.88
C PHE A 100 2.12 11.68 -14.37
N LEU A 101 0.96 11.45 -14.98
CA LEU A 101 0.52 10.11 -15.42
C LEU A 101 1.54 9.39 -16.33
N ALA A 102 2.25 10.14 -17.17
CA ALA A 102 3.24 9.62 -18.10
C ALA A 102 4.54 9.12 -17.42
N THR A 103 4.81 9.52 -16.17
CA THR A 103 6.05 9.11 -15.46
C THR A 103 5.98 7.67 -14.96
N GLY A 104 4.78 7.16 -14.69
CA GLY A 104 4.55 5.79 -14.24
C GLY A 104 4.99 5.47 -12.80
N GLN A 105 5.88 6.26 -12.19
CA GLN A 105 6.47 5.97 -10.87
C GLN A 105 5.43 5.87 -9.75
N HIS A 106 4.40 6.71 -9.81
CA HIS A 106 3.29 6.71 -8.86
C HIS A 106 2.38 5.44 -8.98
N GLY A 107 2.57 4.61 -10.02
CA GLY A 107 1.92 3.31 -10.19
C GLY A 107 0.40 3.37 -10.34
N MET A 108 -0.17 4.46 -10.85
CA MET A 108 -1.63 4.69 -10.82
C MET A 108 -2.42 3.75 -11.74
N LEU A 109 -1.79 3.32 -12.82
CA LEU A 109 -2.36 2.38 -13.79
C LEU A 109 -2.21 0.91 -13.35
N TYR A 110 -1.52 0.64 -12.24
CA TYR A 110 -1.44 -0.71 -11.69
C TYR A 110 -2.76 -1.07 -10.99
N PRO A 111 -3.42 -2.20 -11.32
CA PRO A 111 -4.77 -2.50 -10.83
C PRO A 111 -4.95 -2.44 -9.31
N PHE A 112 -3.96 -2.93 -8.54
CA PHE A 112 -4.05 -2.90 -7.08
C PHE A 112 -3.83 -1.51 -6.48
N SER A 113 -3.29 -0.56 -7.25
CA SER A 113 -3.28 0.84 -6.84
C SER A 113 -4.68 1.44 -6.76
N TRP A 114 -5.71 0.77 -7.28
CA TRP A 114 -7.08 1.27 -7.16
C TRP A 114 -7.61 1.28 -5.72
N LEU A 115 -7.01 0.46 -4.84
CA LEU A 115 -7.31 0.50 -3.40
C LEU A 115 -7.13 1.92 -2.82
N PHE A 116 -6.14 2.68 -3.30
CA PHE A 116 -5.88 4.04 -2.84
C PHE A 116 -7.00 5.04 -3.20
N PHE A 117 -7.81 4.75 -4.22
CA PHE A 117 -8.99 5.56 -4.57
C PHE A 117 -10.26 5.16 -3.80
N LEU A 118 -10.32 3.90 -3.34
CA LEU A 118 -11.51 3.35 -2.69
C LEU A 118 -11.54 3.54 -1.17
N MET A 119 -10.40 3.79 -0.55
CA MET A 119 -10.28 3.94 0.91
C MET A 119 -9.21 4.98 1.31
N PRO A 120 -9.17 5.41 2.58
CA PRO A 120 -8.14 6.33 3.05
C PRO A 120 -6.73 5.80 2.76
N ILE A 121 -5.85 6.66 2.23
CA ILE A 121 -4.48 6.30 1.81
C ILE A 121 -3.71 5.53 2.91
N PRO A 122 -3.73 5.93 4.20
CA PRO A 122 -3.01 5.18 5.24
C PRO A 122 -3.47 3.73 5.38
N LYS A 123 -4.78 3.47 5.23
CA LYS A 123 -5.35 2.11 5.26
C LYS A 123 -5.02 1.34 3.97
N ALA A 124 -5.04 2.03 2.83
CA ALA A 124 -4.82 1.42 1.52
C ALA A 124 -3.46 0.71 1.43
N TYR A 125 -2.40 1.25 2.05
CA TYR A 125 -1.09 0.59 2.06
C TYR A 125 -1.11 -0.80 2.70
N GLY A 126 -1.82 -0.97 3.82
CA GLY A 126 -1.96 -2.28 4.46
C GLY A 126 -2.70 -3.28 3.58
N TRP A 127 -3.83 -2.87 3.00
CA TRP A 127 -4.61 -3.71 2.08
C TRP A 127 -3.87 -4.02 0.78
N TYR A 128 -3.08 -3.06 0.30
CA TYR A 128 -2.21 -3.26 -0.86
C TYR A 128 -1.18 -4.35 -0.56
N ALA A 129 -0.40 -4.24 0.52
CA ALA A 129 0.59 -5.25 0.89
C ALA A 129 -0.04 -6.64 1.12
N LEU A 130 -1.19 -6.69 1.78
CA LEU A 130 -1.97 -7.92 1.97
C LEU A 130 -2.31 -8.59 0.64
N SER A 131 -2.81 -7.81 -0.33
CA SER A 131 -3.20 -8.34 -1.64
C SER A 131 -2.00 -8.96 -2.37
N GLN A 132 -0.82 -8.33 -2.29
CA GLN A 132 0.39 -8.84 -2.94
C GLN A 132 0.85 -10.18 -2.34
N LEU A 133 0.86 -10.29 -1.00
CA LEU A 133 1.25 -11.53 -0.33
C LEU A 133 0.25 -12.66 -0.59
N TRP A 134 -1.05 -12.36 -0.53
CA TRP A 134 -2.10 -13.34 -0.81
C TRP A 134 -2.00 -13.87 -2.24
N LEU A 135 -1.82 -12.99 -3.23
CA LEU A 135 -1.65 -13.38 -4.63
C LEU A 135 -0.38 -14.17 -4.85
N ALA A 136 0.74 -13.78 -4.25
CA ALA A 136 1.99 -14.52 -4.36
C ALA A 136 1.81 -15.98 -3.90
N GLY A 137 1.20 -16.20 -2.73
CA GLY A 137 0.91 -17.56 -2.23
C GLY A 137 -0.07 -18.33 -3.11
N THR A 138 -1.17 -17.68 -3.51
CA THR A 138 -2.22 -18.28 -4.34
C THR A 138 -1.69 -18.69 -5.71
N LEU A 139 -0.97 -17.80 -6.39
CA LEU A 139 -0.43 -18.05 -7.73
C LEU A 139 0.67 -19.09 -7.71
N MET A 140 1.54 -19.09 -6.69
CA MET A 140 2.55 -20.14 -6.55
C MET A 140 1.91 -21.52 -6.31
N TYR A 141 0.86 -21.57 -5.49
CA TYR A 141 0.11 -22.80 -5.29
C TYR A 141 -0.55 -23.31 -6.58
N VAL A 142 -1.21 -22.42 -7.32
CA VAL A 142 -1.82 -22.77 -8.62
C VAL A 142 -0.76 -23.26 -9.61
N TYR A 143 0.38 -22.57 -9.68
CA TYR A 143 1.51 -22.97 -10.52
C TYR A 143 1.99 -24.39 -10.18
N GLY A 144 2.25 -24.68 -8.90
CA GLY A 144 2.68 -26.01 -8.45
C GLY A 144 1.61 -27.11 -8.53
N ARG A 145 0.34 -26.76 -8.76
CA ARG A 145 -0.76 -27.73 -9.02
C ARG A 145 -0.92 -28.05 -10.50
N ILE A 146 -0.47 -27.16 -11.38
CA ILE A 146 -0.58 -27.31 -12.84
C ILE A 146 0.63 -28.05 -13.41
N LEU A 147 1.83 -27.84 -12.84
CA LEU A 147 3.03 -28.63 -13.14
C LEU A 147 2.88 -30.08 -12.64
#